data_AF-A0A973LGP8-F1
#
_entry.id   AF-A0A973LGP8-F1
#
_cell.length_a   1.000
_cell.length_b   1.000
_cell.length_c   1.000
_cell.angle_alpha   90.00
_cell.angle_beta   90.00
_cell.angle_gamma   90.00
#
_symmetry.space_group_name_H-M   'P 1'
#
loop_
_entity.id
_entity.type
_entity.pdbx_description
1 polymer ?
#
loop_
_entity_poly.entity_id
_entity_poly.type
_entity_poly.pdbx_seq_one_letter_code
_entity_poly.pdbx_strand_id
1 'polypeptide(L)'
;EKGFSVIATANDRDKGVNDLSSALRRRFNTVVLPLPGTAEEEIEIVSQRVASLGKALELPEVPAAHEEIRRVVTVFRELRGGLTQDGKTKLKTPSGTLSPAEAISVVAGGIALAAHFGDGTLRPADVAAGILGAVVKDSSTDKLVWQEYLETVARGREGWTEFYRSCREVSA
;
A
#
# COMPACT_ATOMS: atom_id res chain seq x y z
N GLU A 1 -28.38 18.71 29.75
CA GLU A 1 -27.66 18.89 28.46
C GLU A 1 -27.38 17.54 27.83
N LYS A 2 -27.30 17.46 26.50
CA LYS A 2 -26.75 16.29 25.81
C LYS A 2 -25.23 16.40 25.84
N GLY A 3 -24.53 15.35 26.29
CA GLY A 3 -23.08 15.28 26.21
C GLY A 3 -22.57 15.10 24.78
N PHE A 4 -21.26 15.09 24.60
CA PHE A 4 -20.59 14.81 23.33
C PHE A 4 -19.52 13.73 23.50
N SER A 5 -19.13 13.10 22.39
CA SER A 5 -18.02 12.15 22.31
C SER A 5 -16.97 12.67 21.33
N VAL A 6 -15.69 12.49 21.66
CA VAL A 6 -14.57 12.89 20.80
C VAL A 6 -13.83 11.63 20.36
N ILE A 7 -13.69 11.45 19.05
CA ILE A 7 -12.84 10.42 18.44
C ILE A 7 -11.69 11.15 17.75
N ALA A 8 -10.46 10.78 18.09
CA ALA A 8 -9.24 11.31 17.50
C ALA A 8 -8.36 10.16 17.00
N THR A 9 -7.67 10.36 15.89
CA THR A 9 -6.76 9.39 15.29
C THR A 9 -5.35 9.97 15.22
N ALA A 10 -4.34 9.15 15.44
CA ALA A 10 -2.94 9.51 15.26
C ALA A 10 -2.20 8.37 14.55
N ASN A 11 -1.15 8.69 13.81
CA ASN A 11 -0.24 7.71 13.21
C ASN A 11 0.96 7.54 14.14
N ASP A 12 1.35 6.31 14.45
CA ASP A 12 2.41 5.96 15.40
C ASP A 12 3.81 5.95 14.77
N ARG A 13 3.92 5.79 13.45
CA ARG A 13 5.20 5.91 12.72
C ARG A 13 5.58 7.36 12.43
N ASP A 14 4.61 8.26 12.40
CA ASP A 14 4.83 9.69 12.26
C ASP A 14 4.93 10.32 13.66
N LYS A 15 6.12 10.22 14.26
CA LYS A 15 6.43 10.96 15.49
C LYS A 15 6.45 12.43 15.13
N GLY A 16 5.28 13.08 15.20
CA GLY A 16 5.17 14.53 15.10
C GLY A 16 6.05 15.22 16.15
N VAL A 17 6.02 16.55 16.17
CA VAL A 17 6.90 17.36 17.04
C VAL A 17 6.68 17.10 18.54
N ASN A 18 5.50 16.58 18.93
CA ASN A 18 5.12 16.40 20.33
C ASN A 18 4.47 15.04 20.59
N ASP A 19 4.85 14.41 21.70
CA ASP A 19 4.13 13.27 22.26
C ASP A 19 2.79 13.69 22.88
N LEU A 20 1.81 12.78 22.88
CA LEU A 20 0.54 13.02 23.56
C LEU A 20 0.76 13.21 25.07
N SER A 21 0.31 14.34 25.61
CA SER A 21 0.51 14.69 27.03
C SER A 21 -0.11 13.66 27.98
N SER A 22 0.50 13.48 29.15
CA SER A 22 0.00 12.57 30.19
C SER A 22 -1.42 12.90 30.64
N ALA A 23 -1.79 14.18 30.63
CA ALA A 23 -3.15 14.64 30.95
C ALA A 23 -4.19 14.17 29.93
N LEU A 24 -3.86 14.19 28.63
CA LEU A 24 -4.75 13.70 27.57
C LEU A 24 -4.81 12.17 27.59
N ARG A 25 -3.68 11.47 27.74
CA ARG A 25 -3.65 10.00 27.86
C ARG A 25 -4.55 9.47 28.97
N ARG A 26 -4.66 10.19 30.10
CA ARG A 26 -5.54 9.79 31.22
C ARG A 26 -7.03 10.03 30.93
N ARG A 27 -7.37 10.93 30.00
CA ARG A 27 -8.76 11.31 29.69
C ARG A 27 -9.34 10.59 28.46
N PHE A 28 -8.49 10.00 27.63
CA PHE A 28 -8.90 9.26 26.43
C PHE A 28 -8.71 7.75 26.63
N ASN A 29 -9.70 6.96 26.21
CA ASN A 29 -9.50 5.53 25.97
C ASN A 29 -8.71 5.38 24.66
N THR A 30 -7.49 4.84 24.73
CA THR A 30 -6.64 4.65 23.56
C THR A 30 -6.76 3.22 23.05
N VAL A 31 -7.13 3.06 21.78
CA VAL A 31 -7.13 1.78 21.07
C VAL A 31 -6.10 1.86 19.96
N VAL A 32 -5.18 0.91 19.92
CA VAL A 32 -4.24 0.75 18.81
C VAL A 32 -4.90 -0.15 17.78
N LEU A 33 -5.08 0.35 16.56
CA LEU A 33 -5.61 -0.43 15.45
C LEU A 33 -4.44 -1.13 14.75
N PRO A 34 -4.31 -2.48 14.87
CA PRO A 34 -3.25 -3.19 14.18
C PRO A 34 -3.53 -3.26 12.68
N LEU A 35 -2.48 -3.60 11.93
CA LEU A 35 -2.62 -3.99 10.53
C LEU A 35 -3.29 -5.37 10.42
N PRO A 36 -3.91 -5.70 9.27
CA PRO A 36 -4.51 -7.01 9.05
C PRO A 36 -3.52 -8.15 9.28
N GLY A 37 -3.99 -9.21 9.94
CA GLY A 37 -3.15 -10.33 10.39
C GLY A 37 -2.61 -11.14 9.23
N THR A 38 -3.39 -11.31 8.16
CA THR A 38 -3.04 -12.13 6.99
C THR A 38 -3.02 -11.33 5.69
N ALA A 39 -2.38 -11.88 4.66
CA ALA A 39 -2.40 -11.27 3.33
C ALA A 39 -3.80 -11.31 2.74
N GLU A 40 -4.53 -12.41 2.98
CA GLU A 40 -5.90 -12.63 2.52
C GLU A 40 -6.85 -11.58 3.10
N GLU A 41 -6.73 -11.28 4.39
CA GLU A 41 -7.54 -10.24 5.04
C GLU A 41 -7.25 -8.85 4.45
N GLU A 42 -5.97 -8.51 4.23
CA GLU A 42 -5.58 -7.24 3.61
C GLU A 42 -6.06 -7.14 2.16
N ILE A 43 -6.00 -8.23 1.39
CA ILE A 43 -6.53 -8.31 0.02
C ILE A 43 -8.04 -8.12 0.01
N GLU A 44 -8.78 -8.75 0.92
CA GLU A 44 -10.23 -8.61 1.02
C GLU A 44 -10.61 -7.16 1.35
N ILE A 45 -9.95 -6.56 2.36
CA ILE A 45 -10.17 -5.16 2.73
C ILE A 45 -9.91 -4.25 1.53
N VAL A 46 -8.76 -4.39 0.86
CA VAL A 46 -8.44 -3.55 -0.31
C VAL A 46 -9.47 -3.75 -1.42
N SER A 47 -9.86 -4.99 -1.72
CA SER A 47 -10.85 -5.29 -2.77
C SER A 47 -12.20 -4.65 -2.48
N GLN A 48 -12.72 -4.78 -1.26
CA GLN A 48 -14.00 -4.19 -0.86
C GLN A 48 -13.96 -2.66 -0.92
N ARG A 49 -12.87 -2.06 -0.43
CA ARG A 49 -12.74 -0.59 -0.40
C ARG A 49 -12.55 -0.01 -1.79
N VAL A 50 -11.78 -0.66 -2.65
CA VAL A 50 -11.63 -0.27 -4.06
C VAL A 50 -12.97 -0.36 -4.79
N ALA A 51 -13.72 -1.44 -4.62
CA ALA A 51 -15.05 -1.57 -5.23
C ALA A 51 -16.03 -0.49 -4.72
N SER A 52 -16.03 -0.20 -3.42
CA SER A 52 -16.84 0.87 -2.85
C SER A 52 -16.45 2.24 -3.38
N LEU A 53 -15.15 2.51 -3.51
CA LEU A 53 -14.63 3.79 -4.01
C LEU A 53 -14.92 3.95 -5.51
N GLY A 54 -14.73 2.88 -6.29
CA GLY A 54 -15.04 2.87 -7.73
C GLY A 54 -16.50 3.20 -8.00
N LYS A 55 -17.44 2.64 -7.23
CA LYS A 55 -18.87 2.99 -7.31
C LYS A 55 -19.13 4.47 -7.00
N ALA A 56 -18.50 5.01 -5.97
CA ALA A 56 -18.68 6.41 -5.58
C ALA A 56 -18.10 7.40 -6.59
N LEU A 57 -17.07 6.98 -7.34
CA LEU A 57 -16.40 7.76 -8.37
C LEU A 57 -16.89 7.45 -9.79
N GLU A 58 -17.91 6.59 -9.94
CA GLU A 58 -18.44 6.11 -11.22
C GLU A 58 -17.36 5.54 -12.15
N LEU A 59 -16.34 4.89 -11.56
CA LEU A 59 -15.28 4.23 -12.34
C LEU A 59 -15.80 2.94 -12.99
N PRO A 60 -15.39 2.63 -14.23
CA PRO A 60 -15.72 1.37 -14.88
C PRO A 60 -15.29 0.16 -14.05
N GLU A 61 -16.09 -0.91 -14.09
CA GLU A 61 -15.67 -2.18 -13.47
C GLU A 61 -14.49 -2.77 -14.24
N VAL A 62 -13.41 -3.10 -13.51
CA VAL A 62 -12.21 -3.69 -14.08
C VAL A 62 -12.06 -5.14 -13.61
N PRO A 63 -12.29 -6.14 -14.49
CA PRO A 63 -12.35 -7.55 -14.10
C PRO A 63 -11.03 -8.13 -13.59
N ALA A 64 -9.88 -7.57 -14.01
CA ALA A 64 -8.54 -8.07 -13.66
C ALA A 64 -7.97 -7.51 -12.35
N ALA A 65 -8.76 -6.77 -11.56
CA ALA A 65 -8.22 -6.04 -10.41
C ALA A 65 -7.63 -6.96 -9.32
N HIS A 66 -8.10 -8.20 -9.19
CA HIS A 66 -7.75 -9.06 -8.07
C HIS A 66 -6.27 -9.51 -8.06
N GLU A 67 -5.67 -9.77 -9.23
CA GLU A 67 -4.26 -10.16 -9.31
C GLU A 67 -3.34 -9.01 -8.92
N GLU A 68 -3.66 -7.80 -9.40
CA GLU A 68 -2.88 -6.60 -9.08
C GLU A 68 -3.07 -6.17 -7.62
N ILE A 69 -4.27 -6.30 -7.06
CA ILE A 69 -4.50 -6.10 -5.61
C ILE A 69 -3.59 -7.03 -4.80
N ARG A 70 -3.59 -8.32 -5.13
CA ARG A 70 -2.71 -9.31 -4.47
C ARG A 70 -1.24 -8.89 -4.61
N ARG A 71 -0.82 -8.45 -5.80
CA ARG A 71 0.56 -8.02 -6.04
C ARG A 71 0.95 -6.80 -5.19
N VAL A 72 0.13 -5.75 -5.20
CA VAL A 72 0.34 -4.54 -4.39
C VAL A 72 0.42 -4.89 -2.90
N VAL A 73 -0.51 -5.70 -2.39
CA VAL A 73 -0.51 -6.16 -0.99
C VAL A 73 0.74 -6.99 -0.67
N THR A 74 1.15 -7.90 -1.56
CA THR A 74 2.38 -8.69 -1.37
C THR A 74 3.59 -7.77 -1.25
N VAL A 75 3.78 -6.84 -2.19
CA VAL A 75 4.90 -5.88 -2.14
C VAL A 75 4.91 -5.11 -0.82
N PHE A 76 3.75 -4.59 -0.41
CA PHE A 76 3.63 -3.78 0.80
C PHE A 76 3.93 -4.59 2.04
N ARG A 77 3.37 -5.80 2.18
CA ARG A 77 3.61 -6.68 3.32
C ARG A 77 5.08 -7.10 3.42
N GLU A 78 5.72 -7.42 2.30
CA GLU A 78 7.12 -7.85 2.29
C GLU A 78 8.07 -6.73 2.70
N LEU A 79 7.92 -5.55 2.11
CA LEU A 79 8.74 -4.37 2.44
C LEU A 79 8.51 -3.90 3.87
N ARG A 80 7.23 -3.83 4.30
CA ARG A 80 6.84 -3.46 5.66
C ARG A 80 7.34 -4.47 6.70
N GLY A 81 7.32 -5.76 6.37
CA GLY A 81 7.78 -6.85 7.24
C GLY A 81 9.28 -7.09 7.20
N GLY A 82 10.01 -6.51 6.23
CA GLY A 82 11.44 -6.75 6.06
C GLY A 82 11.78 -8.19 5.68
N LEU A 83 10.83 -8.94 5.12
CA LEU A 83 10.97 -10.36 4.80
C LEU A 83 9.99 -10.74 3.69
N THR A 84 10.43 -11.54 2.72
CA THR A 84 9.54 -12.10 1.70
C THR A 84 8.46 -13.01 2.33
N GLN A 85 7.30 -13.16 1.68
CA GLN A 85 6.20 -13.97 2.20
C GLN A 85 6.56 -15.45 2.38
N ASP A 86 7.52 -15.94 1.61
CA ASP A 86 8.07 -17.30 1.74
C ASP A 86 9.15 -17.44 2.83
N GLY A 87 9.50 -16.34 3.51
CA GLY A 87 10.45 -16.30 4.60
C GLY A 87 11.93 -16.42 4.19
N LYS A 88 12.24 -16.46 2.89
CA LYS A 88 13.59 -16.81 2.41
C LYS A 88 14.54 -15.62 2.32
N THR A 89 14.02 -14.43 2.03
CA THR A 89 14.86 -13.26 1.74
C THR A 89 14.54 -12.13 2.72
N LYS A 90 15.54 -11.72 3.51
CA LYS A 90 15.45 -10.52 4.34
C LYS A 90 15.52 -9.28 3.45
N LEU A 91 14.71 -8.28 3.79
CA LEU A 91 14.56 -7.05 3.05
C LEU A 91 14.83 -5.86 3.97
N LYS A 92 15.32 -4.77 3.38
CA LYS A 92 15.30 -3.47 4.04
C LYS A 92 13.87 -2.93 4.03
N THR A 93 13.50 -2.24 5.09
CA THR A 93 12.18 -1.61 5.20
C THR A 93 12.30 -0.13 4.83
N PRO A 94 11.46 0.37 3.90
CA PRO A 94 11.44 1.79 3.56
C PRO A 94 10.84 2.62 4.70
N SER A 95 11.04 3.93 4.62
CA SER A 95 10.49 4.89 5.57
C SER A 95 8.95 4.93 5.58
N GLY A 96 8.33 4.63 4.43
CA GLY A 96 6.88 4.61 4.23
C GLY A 96 6.13 3.60 5.11
N THR A 97 4.87 3.92 5.42
CA THR A 97 3.98 3.06 6.22
C THR A 97 3.61 1.77 5.50
N LEU A 98 3.39 1.85 4.18
CA LEU A 98 2.89 0.78 3.32
C LEU A 98 1.60 0.15 3.87
N SER A 99 0.63 1.01 4.18
CA SER A 99 -0.64 0.65 4.81
C SER A 99 -1.67 0.10 3.81
N PRO A 100 -2.73 -0.58 4.27
CA PRO A 100 -3.87 -0.95 3.43
C PRO A 100 -4.50 0.26 2.71
N ALA A 101 -4.50 1.44 3.35
CA ALA A 101 -5.02 2.67 2.76
C ALA A 101 -4.19 3.17 1.57
N GLU A 102 -2.86 3.01 1.65
CA GLU A 102 -1.97 3.30 0.52
C GLU A 102 -2.20 2.29 -0.61
N ALA A 103 -2.40 1.00 -0.28
CA ALA A 103 -2.71 -0.02 -1.29
C ALA A 103 -4.03 0.28 -2.03
N ILE A 104 -5.08 0.69 -1.29
CA ILE A 104 -6.34 1.15 -1.87
C ILE A 104 -6.11 2.33 -2.83
N SER A 105 -5.31 3.31 -2.42
CA SER A 105 -5.00 4.48 -3.25
C SER A 105 -4.26 4.11 -4.54
N VAL A 106 -3.28 3.21 -4.44
CA VAL A 106 -2.53 2.69 -5.60
C VAL A 106 -3.44 1.96 -6.58
N VAL A 107 -4.27 1.05 -6.09
CA VAL A 107 -5.17 0.25 -6.95
C VAL A 107 -6.25 1.12 -7.56
N ALA A 108 -6.87 2.02 -6.79
CA ALA A 108 -7.89 2.93 -7.30
C ALA A 108 -7.33 3.87 -8.39
N GLY A 109 -6.11 4.40 -8.18
CA GLY A 109 -5.40 5.18 -9.19
C GLY A 109 -5.10 4.35 -10.44
N GLY A 110 -4.64 3.11 -10.28
CA GLY A 110 -4.41 2.20 -11.40
C GLY A 110 -5.69 1.87 -12.18
N ILE A 111 -6.82 1.67 -11.51
CA ILE A 111 -8.11 1.43 -12.18
C ILE A 111 -8.51 2.66 -13.00
N ALA A 112 -8.34 3.87 -12.46
CA ALA A 112 -8.61 5.09 -13.20
C ALA A 112 -7.70 5.22 -14.43
N LEU A 113 -6.42 4.86 -14.32
CA LEU A 113 -5.49 4.84 -15.45
C LEU A 113 -5.92 3.82 -16.52
N ALA A 114 -6.19 2.58 -16.13
CA ALA A 114 -6.65 1.53 -17.03
C ALA A 114 -7.96 1.89 -17.74
N ALA A 115 -8.92 2.46 -17.01
CA ALA A 115 -10.24 2.81 -17.52
C ALA A 115 -10.23 4.02 -18.46
N HIS A 116 -9.43 5.05 -18.19
CA HIS A 116 -9.47 6.30 -18.93
C HIS A 116 -8.34 6.47 -19.95
N PHE A 117 -7.22 5.77 -19.75
CA PHE A 117 -6.01 5.91 -20.57
C PHE A 117 -5.50 4.56 -21.12
N GLY A 118 -6.07 3.44 -20.66
CA GLY A 118 -5.70 2.09 -21.07
C GLY A 118 -6.81 1.38 -21.87
N ASP A 119 -6.79 0.05 -21.80
CA ASP A 119 -7.75 -0.83 -22.48
C ASP A 119 -8.88 -1.32 -21.54
N GLY A 120 -9.04 -0.69 -20.38
CA GLY A 120 -10.00 -1.09 -19.35
C GLY A 120 -9.56 -2.32 -18.53
N THR A 121 -8.34 -2.84 -18.73
CA THR A 121 -7.79 -3.93 -17.92
C THR A 121 -6.69 -3.41 -17.01
N LEU A 122 -6.80 -3.66 -15.70
CA LEU A 122 -5.77 -3.26 -14.74
C LEU A 122 -4.53 -4.11 -14.96
N ARG A 123 -3.42 -3.46 -15.31
CA ARG A 123 -2.13 -4.10 -15.62
C ARG A 123 -1.06 -3.64 -14.62
N PRO A 124 0.07 -4.37 -14.56
CA PRO A 124 1.21 -3.97 -13.73
C PRO A 124 1.69 -2.53 -14.00
N ALA A 125 1.61 -2.05 -15.24
CA ALA A 125 1.98 -0.70 -15.63
C ALA A 125 1.15 0.38 -14.93
N ASP A 126 -0.14 0.13 -14.73
CA ASP A 126 -1.08 1.10 -14.14
C ASP A 126 -0.83 1.31 -12.64
N VAL A 127 -0.29 0.29 -11.96
CA VAL A 127 0.01 0.36 -10.51
C VAL A 127 1.46 0.71 -10.21
N ALA A 128 2.39 0.56 -11.18
CA ALA A 128 3.82 0.69 -10.96
C ALA A 128 4.22 2.06 -10.38
N ALA A 129 3.76 3.15 -10.97
CA ALA A 129 4.06 4.51 -10.49
C ALA A 129 3.45 4.78 -9.10
N GLY A 130 2.25 4.25 -8.85
CA GLY A 130 1.58 4.35 -7.55
C GLY A 130 2.36 3.63 -6.44
N ILE A 131 2.84 2.42 -6.72
CA ILE A 131 3.69 1.66 -5.79
C ILE A 131 4.99 2.42 -5.53
N LEU A 132 5.66 2.91 -6.57
CA LEU A 132 6.89 3.70 -6.42
C LEU A 132 6.66 4.91 -5.49
N GLY A 133 5.58 5.67 -5.70
CA GLY A 133 5.25 6.83 -4.85
C GLY A 133 4.81 6.48 -3.43
N ALA A 134 4.35 5.24 -3.19
CA ALA A 134 4.06 4.74 -1.85
C ALA A 134 5.34 4.27 -1.12
N VAL A 135 6.24 3.59 -1.84
CA VAL A 135 7.49 3.04 -1.30
C VAL A 135 8.53 4.13 -1.08
N VAL A 136 8.70 5.03 -2.04
CA VAL A 136 9.74 6.06 -2.04
C VAL A 136 9.17 7.39 -1.53
N LYS A 137 9.25 7.60 -0.20
CA LYS A 137 8.89 8.87 0.45
C LYS A 137 10.14 9.73 0.67
N ASP A 138 11.23 9.11 1.09
CA ASP A 138 12.57 9.71 1.17
C ASP A 138 13.43 9.24 -0.01
N SER A 139 13.73 10.16 -0.92
CA SER A 139 14.48 9.86 -2.14
C SER A 139 15.91 9.35 -1.93
N SER A 140 16.50 9.56 -0.75
CA SER A 140 17.89 9.20 -0.47
C SER A 140 18.07 7.73 -0.10
N THR A 141 17.14 7.18 0.69
CA THR A 141 17.25 5.82 1.26
C THR A 141 16.24 4.85 0.64
N ASP A 142 14.99 5.28 0.43
CA ASP A 142 13.92 4.39 -0.03
C ASP A 142 14.12 3.94 -1.49
N LYS A 143 14.75 4.78 -2.32
CA LYS A 143 15.07 4.40 -3.71
C LYS A 143 15.97 3.15 -3.77
N LEU A 144 16.96 3.08 -2.88
CA LEU A 144 17.86 1.93 -2.82
C LEU A 144 17.12 0.67 -2.35
N VAL A 145 16.25 0.81 -1.33
CA VAL A 145 15.41 -0.28 -0.83
C VAL A 145 14.50 -0.82 -1.95
N TRP A 146 13.88 0.07 -2.71
CA TRP A 146 13.02 -0.29 -3.83
C TRP A 146 13.78 -1.00 -4.95
N GLN A 147 14.93 -0.47 -5.36
CA GLN A 147 15.77 -1.11 -6.38
C GLN A 147 16.23 -2.50 -5.95
N GLU A 148 16.66 -2.66 -4.70
CA GLU A 148 17.09 -3.95 -4.16
C GLU A 148 15.96 -4.99 -4.16
N TYR A 149 14.74 -4.58 -3.80
CA TYR A 149 13.55 -5.42 -3.88
C TYR A 149 13.24 -5.86 -5.33
N LEU A 150 13.30 -4.93 -6.28
CA LEU A 150 13.05 -5.25 -7.69
C LEU A 150 14.07 -6.24 -8.23
N GLU A 151 15.35 -6.03 -7.96
CA GLU A 151 16.43 -6.86 -8.49
C GLU A 151 16.53 -8.24 -7.82
N THR A 152 16.25 -8.32 -6.51
CA THR A 152 16.44 -9.54 -5.72
C THR A 152 15.17 -10.39 -5.64
N VAL A 153 14.01 -9.75 -5.59
CA VAL A 153 12.71 -10.44 -5.41
C VAL A 153 11.91 -10.43 -6.70
N ALA A 154 11.58 -9.25 -7.24
CA ALA A 154 10.62 -9.16 -8.34
C ALA A 154 11.14 -9.78 -9.65
N ARG A 155 12.43 -9.59 -9.97
CA ARG A 155 13.04 -10.11 -11.21
C ARG A 155 12.94 -11.62 -11.34
N GLY A 156 13.12 -12.36 -10.25
CA GLY A 156 13.16 -13.82 -10.24
C GLY A 156 11.82 -14.50 -9.92
N ARG A 157 10.80 -13.73 -9.57
CA ARG A 157 9.49 -14.27 -9.15
C ARG A 157 8.65 -14.65 -10.38
N GLU A 158 8.14 -15.86 -10.36
CA GLU A 158 7.27 -16.37 -11.42
C GLU A 158 6.03 -15.47 -11.61
N GLY A 159 5.70 -15.17 -12.86
CA GLY A 159 4.58 -14.29 -13.21
C GLY A 159 4.82 -12.79 -12.98
N TRP A 160 6.01 -12.36 -12.55
CA TRP A 160 6.29 -10.94 -12.23
C TRP A 160 7.11 -10.21 -13.31
N THR A 161 7.36 -10.82 -14.47
CA THR A 161 8.21 -10.23 -15.51
C THR A 161 7.70 -8.87 -16.01
N GLU A 162 6.40 -8.75 -16.29
CA GLU A 162 5.80 -7.48 -16.75
C GLU A 162 5.79 -6.43 -15.63
N PHE A 163 5.50 -6.86 -14.40
CA PHE A 163 5.58 -6.01 -13.21
C PHE A 163 6.99 -5.46 -12.99
N TYR A 164 8.00 -6.32 -12.99
CA TYR A 164 9.40 -5.92 -12.86
C TYR A 164 9.79 -4.90 -13.94
N ARG A 165 9.42 -5.15 -15.20
CA ARG A 165 9.70 -4.21 -16.31
C ARG A 165 9.02 -2.85 -16.09
N SER A 166 7.73 -2.85 -15.76
CA SER A 166 6.95 -1.64 -15.53
C SER A 166 7.52 -0.81 -14.37
N CYS A 167 7.87 -1.46 -13.27
CA CYS A 167 8.48 -0.81 -12.13
C CYS A 167 9.89 -0.27 -12.43
N ARG A 168 10.68 -0.97 -13.25
CA ARG A 168 12.00 -0.48 -13.71
C ARG A 168 11.87 0.75 -14.59
N GLU A 169 10.88 0.79 -15.47
CA GLU A 169 10.64 1.92 -16.38
C GLU A 169 10.27 3.19 -15.61
N VAL A 170 9.33 3.11 -14.65
CA VAL A 170 8.95 4.28 -13.84
C VAL A 170 10.00 4.70 -12.81
N SER A 171 11.01 3.84 -12.57
CA SER A 171 12.11 4.12 -11.62
C SER A 171 13.36 4.67 -12.31
N ALA A 172 13.38 4.74 -13.63
CA ALA A 172 14.48 5.30 -14.43
C ALA A 172 14.48 6.83 -14.36
#